data_AF-A0A949Y489-F1
#
_entry.id   AF-A0A949Y489-F1
#
_cell.length_a   1.000
_cell.length_b   1.000
_cell.length_c   1.000
_cell.angle_alpha   90.00
_cell.angle_beta   90.00
_cell.angle_gamma   90.00
#
_symmetry.space_group_name_H-M   'P 1'
#
loop_
_entity.id
_entity.type
_entity.pdbx_description
1 polymer ?
#
loop_
_entity_poly.entity_id
_entity_poly.type
_entity_poly.pdbx_seq_one_letter_code
_entity_poly.pdbx_strand_id
1 'polypeptide(L)'
;MDEQGRLAGMITRADIMRALRNGKGEDTLLNAGSSDLVVTSPDELLSDAAAKMLSARIGRLPVVDPTDPTKLVGYLGRGEFILGYEKSHQEEHHRERSSLLQKAVKLALRRKVADRVGAEK
;
A
#
# COMPACT_ATOMS: atom_id res chain seq x y z
N MET A 1 11.96 -17.33 -1.77
CA MET A 1 11.90 -17.28 -3.25
C MET A 1 11.93 -18.70 -3.78
N ASP A 2 11.41 -18.94 -4.98
CA ASP A 2 11.67 -20.17 -5.73
C ASP A 2 13.04 -20.14 -6.42
N GLU A 3 13.37 -21.18 -7.18
CA GLU A 3 14.62 -21.33 -7.93
C GLU A 3 14.81 -20.26 -9.02
N GLN A 4 13.72 -19.64 -9.49
CA GLN A 4 13.72 -18.58 -10.49
C GLN A 4 13.76 -17.18 -9.86
N GLY A 5 13.87 -17.09 -8.53
CA GLY A 5 13.91 -15.82 -7.80
C GLY A 5 12.54 -15.19 -7.58
N ARG A 6 11.45 -15.91 -7.85
CA ARG A 6 10.08 -15.43 -7.65
C ARG A 6 9.62 -15.60 -6.21
N LEU A 7 8.75 -14.71 -5.76
CA LEU A 7 8.12 -14.73 -4.46
C LEU A 7 7.26 -15.99 -4.31
N ALA A 8 7.71 -16.90 -3.45
CA ALA A 8 7.05 -18.19 -3.21
C ALA A 8 6.33 -18.26 -1.86
N GLY A 9 6.65 -17.37 -0.93
CA GLY A 9 6.11 -17.37 0.41
C GLY A 9 6.87 -16.45 1.35
N MET A 10 6.31 -16.24 2.54
CA MET A 10 6.87 -15.42 3.60
C MET A 10 6.82 -16.19 4.91
N ILE A 11 7.88 -16.04 5.70
CA ILE A 11 7.94 -16.57 7.06
C ILE A 11 8.37 -15.46 8.02
N THR A 12 7.79 -15.46 9.22
CA THR A 12 8.15 -14.51 10.27
C THR A 12 8.73 -15.24 11.49
N ARG A 13 9.35 -14.47 12.38
CA ARG A 13 9.78 -14.99 13.69
C ARG A 13 8.62 -15.63 14.48
N ALA A 14 7.41 -15.08 14.36
CA ALA A 14 6.25 -15.64 15.07
C ALA A 14 5.87 -17.03 14.53
N ASP A 15 5.98 -17.22 13.21
CA ASP A 15 5.74 -18.51 12.55
C ASP A 15 6.76 -19.56 12.99
N ILE A 16 8.05 -19.21 13.00
CA ILE A 16 9.13 -20.08 13.48
C ILE A 16 8.89 -20.48 14.94
N MET A 17 8.60 -19.49 15.81
CA MET A 17 8.31 -19.77 17.22
C MET A 17 7.07 -20.65 17.40
N ARG A 18 6.04 -20.48 16.56
CA ARG A 18 4.84 -21.32 16.57
C ARG A 18 5.16 -22.75 16.14
N ALA A 19 5.92 -22.93 15.07
CA ALA A 19 6.33 -24.24 14.57
C ALA A 19 7.14 -25.01 15.63
N LEU A 20 8.14 -24.36 16.23
CA LEU A 20 8.97 -24.96 17.28
C LEU A 20 8.15 -25.39 18.51
N ARG A 21 7.25 -24.53 19.00
CA ARG A 21 6.38 -24.87 20.15
C ARG A 21 5.45 -26.04 19.87
N ASN A 22 5.06 -26.22 18.61
CA ASN A 22 4.14 -27.29 18.20
C ASN A 22 4.88 -28.58 17.81
N GLY A 23 6.19 -28.68 18.06
CA GLY A 23 6.99 -29.86 17.68
C GLY A 23 7.23 -29.99 16.17
N LYS A 24 6.98 -28.93 15.40
CA LYS A 24 7.11 -28.87 13.94
C LYS A 24 8.40 -28.18 13.51
N GLY A 25 9.50 -28.43 14.24
CA GLY A 25 10.80 -27.81 13.95
C GLY A 25 11.41 -28.24 12.62
N GLU A 26 11.03 -29.42 12.15
CA GLU A 26 11.50 -30.02 10.89
C GLU A 26 10.61 -29.64 9.68
N ASP A 27 9.52 -28.89 9.88
CA ASP A 27 8.66 -28.46 8.77
C ASP A 27 9.41 -27.50 7.83
N THR A 28 9.09 -27.58 6.54
CA THR A 28 9.63 -26.63 5.56
C THR A 28 9.21 -25.20 5.90
N LEU A 29 10.02 -24.22 5.50
CA LEU A 29 9.71 -22.81 5.73
C LEU A 29 8.37 -22.39 5.13
N LEU A 30 7.98 -22.98 4.00
CA LEU A 30 6.69 -22.72 3.36
C LEU A 30 5.52 -23.32 4.15
N ASN A 31 5.69 -24.47 4.79
CA ASN A 31 4.67 -25.08 5.64
C ASN A 31 4.53 -24.35 6.98
N ALA A 32 5.64 -23.84 7.53
CA ALA A 32 5.63 -23.09 8.78
C ALA A 32 5.10 -21.65 8.59
N GLY A 33 5.43 -21.03 7.45
CA GLY A 33 5.04 -19.68 7.04
C GLY A 33 3.72 -19.62 6.26
N SER A 34 3.60 -18.64 5.37
CA SER A 34 2.45 -18.48 4.47
C SER A 34 2.90 -18.41 3.02
N SER A 35 2.16 -19.06 2.13
CA SER A 35 2.27 -18.94 0.67
C SER A 35 1.16 -18.07 0.05
N ASP A 36 0.01 -17.98 0.72
CA ASP A 36 -1.04 -17.01 0.38
C ASP A 36 -0.67 -15.67 1.04
N LEU A 37 -0.18 -14.74 0.21
CA LEU A 37 0.40 -13.49 0.66
C LEU A 37 -0.48 -12.31 0.26
N VAL A 38 -0.82 -11.51 1.26
CA VAL A 38 -1.29 -10.14 1.01
C VAL A 38 -0.08 -9.29 0.65
N VAL A 39 -0.09 -8.70 -0.55
CA VAL A 39 1.00 -7.90 -1.12
C VAL A 39 0.60 -6.44 -1.30
N THR A 40 1.59 -5.58 -1.45
CA THR A 40 1.43 -4.18 -1.87
C THR A 40 2.37 -3.86 -3.03
N SER A 41 2.20 -2.72 -3.68
CA SER A 41 3.08 -2.26 -4.75
C SER A 41 3.68 -0.87 -4.43
N PRO A 42 4.81 -0.49 -5.07
CA PRO A 42 5.47 0.79 -4.79
C PRO A 42 4.65 2.04 -5.14
N ASP A 43 3.66 1.90 -6.01
CA ASP A 43 2.74 2.94 -6.47
C ASP A 43 1.42 3.00 -5.66
N GLU A 44 1.20 2.02 -4.77
CA GLU A 44 0.05 1.99 -3.88
C GLU A 44 0.22 3.01 -2.73
N LEU A 45 -0.89 3.62 -2.30
CA LEU A 45 -0.85 4.58 -1.18
C LEU A 45 -0.50 3.87 0.12
N LEU A 46 0.24 4.59 0.98
CA LEU A 46 0.60 4.07 2.30
C LEU A 46 -0.65 3.78 3.14
N SER A 47 -1.70 4.60 3.03
CA SER A 47 -2.99 4.42 3.70
C SER A 47 -3.69 3.12 3.27
N ASP A 48 -3.68 2.79 1.98
CA ASP A 48 -4.24 1.54 1.44
C ASP A 48 -3.45 0.32 1.93
N ALA A 49 -2.12 0.41 1.90
CA ALA A 49 -1.25 -0.61 2.48
C ALA A 49 -1.53 -0.79 3.99
N ALA A 50 -1.78 0.28 4.73
CA ALA A 50 -2.16 0.22 6.15
C ALA A 50 -3.51 -0.49 6.34
N ALA A 51 -4.49 -0.16 5.50
CA ALA A 51 -5.81 -0.80 5.52
C ALA A 51 -5.69 -2.32 5.25
N LYS A 52 -4.86 -2.73 4.28
CA LYS A 52 -4.54 -4.14 4.03
C LYS A 52 -3.95 -4.83 5.26
N MET A 53 -2.97 -4.20 5.91
CA MET A 53 -2.36 -4.72 7.15
C MET A 53 -3.40 -4.92 8.25
N LEU A 54 -4.28 -3.94 8.48
CA LEU A 54 -5.33 -4.01 9.49
C LEU A 54 -6.36 -5.10 9.18
N SER A 55 -6.85 -5.15 7.93
CA SER A 55 -7.85 -6.13 7.48
C SER A 55 -7.32 -7.56 7.59
N ALA A 56 -6.09 -7.80 7.16
CA ALA A 56 -5.45 -9.11 7.22
C ALA A 56 -4.83 -9.44 8.59
N ARG A 57 -4.85 -8.50 9.55
CA ARG A 57 -4.22 -8.60 10.88
C ARG A 57 -2.73 -8.98 10.81
N ILE A 58 -2.03 -8.41 9.83
CA ILE A 58 -0.59 -8.59 9.61
C ILE A 58 0.15 -7.27 9.80
N GLY A 59 1.41 -7.33 10.24
CA GLY A 59 2.22 -6.12 10.44
C GLY A 59 3.23 -5.84 9.32
N ARG A 60 3.17 -6.61 8.24
CA ARG A 60 4.21 -6.71 7.22
C ARG A 60 3.58 -7.05 5.87
N LEU A 61 4.04 -6.40 4.81
CA LEU A 61 3.62 -6.61 3.43
C LEU A 61 4.88 -6.78 2.55
N PRO A 62 4.97 -7.85 1.76
CA PRO A 62 5.90 -7.89 0.63
C PRO A 62 5.49 -6.81 -0.39
N VAL A 63 6.47 -6.08 -0.92
CA VAL A 63 6.25 -5.11 -2.00
C VAL A 63 6.64 -5.79 -3.31
N VAL A 64 5.70 -5.90 -4.25
CA VAL A 64 5.89 -6.60 -5.53
C VAL A 64 5.76 -5.65 -6.71
N ASP A 65 6.28 -6.06 -7.86
CA ASP A 65 6.12 -5.33 -9.12
C ASP A 65 4.61 -5.29 -9.50
N PRO A 66 4.04 -4.11 -9.84
CA PRO A 66 2.63 -4.02 -10.23
C PRO A 66 2.29 -4.85 -11.47
N THR A 67 3.28 -5.10 -12.32
CA THR A 67 3.11 -5.85 -13.57
C THR A 67 3.39 -7.35 -13.41
N ASP A 68 4.05 -7.75 -12.32
CA ASP A 68 4.35 -9.13 -12.00
C ASP A 68 4.35 -9.35 -10.47
N PRO A 69 3.23 -9.82 -9.90
CA PRO A 69 3.11 -10.08 -8.46
C PRO A 69 4.09 -11.13 -7.92
N THR A 70 4.72 -11.91 -8.79
CA THR A 70 5.73 -12.89 -8.40
C THR A 70 7.11 -12.25 -8.23
N LYS A 71 7.31 -11.03 -8.69
CA LYS A 71 8.58 -10.31 -8.56
C LYS A 71 8.57 -9.41 -7.32
N LEU A 72 9.30 -9.84 -6.29
CA LEU A 72 9.49 -9.02 -5.09
C LEU A 72 10.46 -7.86 -5.39
N VAL A 73 10.04 -6.64 -5.08
CA VAL A 73 10.84 -5.43 -5.27
C VAL A 73 11.15 -4.73 -3.95
N GLY A 74 10.53 -5.13 -2.84
CA GLY A 74 10.80 -4.56 -1.53
C GLY A 74 9.99 -5.19 -0.41
N TYR A 75 10.00 -4.52 0.73
CA TYR A 75 9.37 -4.98 1.96
C TYR A 75 8.89 -3.80 2.78
N LEU A 76 7.66 -3.86 3.27
CA LEU A 76 7.02 -2.82 4.07
C LEU A 76 6.57 -3.38 5.42
N GLY A 77 7.01 -2.78 6.51
CA GLY A 77 6.63 -3.16 7.87
C GLY A 77 6.15 -1.98 8.72
N ARG A 78 5.62 -2.29 9.91
CA ARG A 78 5.14 -1.27 10.87
C ARG A 78 6.18 -0.21 11.25
N GLY A 79 7.47 -0.56 11.26
CA GLY A 79 8.53 0.40 11.61
C GLY A 79 8.72 1.47 10.53
N GLU A 80 8.62 1.04 9.28
CA GLU A 80 8.71 1.87 8.09
C GLU A 80 7.46 2.76 7.93
N PHE A 81 6.29 2.28 8.38
CA PHE A 81 5.07 3.10 8.44
C PHE A 81 5.24 4.36 9.30
N ILE A 82 5.85 4.25 10.48
CA ILE A 82 6.05 5.39 11.40
C ILE A 82 6.96 6.44 10.76
N LEU A 83 8.00 6.00 10.04
CA LEU A 83 8.92 6.89 9.31
C LEU A 83 8.27 7.50 8.05
N GLY A 84 7.41 6.75 7.36
CA GLY A 84 6.71 7.21 6.15
C GLY A 84 5.57 8.18 6.45
N TYR A 85 4.90 8.05 7.60
CA TYR A 85 3.78 8.89 8.02
C TYR A 85 4.19 10.36 8.20
N GLU A 86 5.42 10.60 8.67
CA GLU A 86 5.97 11.95 8.85
C GLU A 86 6.18 12.69 7.52
N LYS A 87 6.45 11.95 6.45
CA LYS A 87 6.64 12.51 5.09
C LYS A 87 5.33 12.66 4.32
N SER A 88 4.40 11.73 4.49
CA SER A 88 3.11 11.71 3.78
C SER A 88 2.09 12.73 4.30
N HIS A 89 2.19 13.16 5.56
CA HIS A 89 1.45 14.35 6.05
C HIS A 89 1.78 15.64 5.26
N GLN A 90 2.88 15.71 4.51
CA GLN A 90 3.14 16.85 3.62
C GLN A 90 2.58 16.67 2.21
N GLU A 91 2.47 15.43 1.71
CA GLU A 91 2.08 15.13 0.33
C GLU A 91 0.56 14.98 0.14
N GLU A 92 -0.13 14.40 1.13
CA GLU A 92 -1.59 14.16 1.09
C GLU A 92 -2.37 15.49 1.13
N HIS A 93 -1.92 16.46 1.94
CA HIS A 93 -2.44 17.83 1.93
C HIS A 93 -2.23 18.57 0.59
N HIS A 94 -1.21 18.20 -0.19
CA HIS A 94 -0.92 18.87 -1.46
C HIS A 94 -1.88 18.44 -2.58
N ARG A 95 -2.30 17.16 -2.60
CA ARG A 95 -3.26 16.63 -3.59
C ARG A 95 -4.68 17.13 -3.32
N GLU A 96 -5.12 17.15 -2.07
CA GLU A 96 -6.46 17.63 -1.71
C GLU A 96 -6.62 19.14 -1.96
N ARG A 97 -5.64 19.97 -1.59
CA ARG A 97 -5.65 21.40 -1.88
C ARG A 97 -5.68 21.70 -3.38
N SER A 98 -4.93 20.92 -4.17
CA SER A 98 -4.92 21.09 -5.64
C SER A 98 -6.28 20.75 -6.26
N SER A 99 -6.94 19.68 -5.80
CA SER A 99 -8.28 19.29 -6.25
C SER A 99 -9.34 20.35 -5.89
N LEU A 100 -9.29 20.88 -4.67
CA LEU A 100 -10.21 21.94 -4.23
C LEU A 100 -9.99 23.26 -4.98
N LEU A 101 -8.74 23.67 -5.20
CA LEU A 101 -8.39 24.84 -6.00
C LEU A 101 -8.87 24.69 -7.46
N GLN A 102 -8.65 23.54 -8.09
CA GLN A 102 -9.14 23.28 -9.45
C GLN A 102 -10.67 23.32 -9.54
N LYS A 103 -11.38 22.75 -8.56
CA LYS A 103 -12.85 22.81 -8.49
C LYS A 103 -13.34 24.26 -8.32
N ALA A 104 -12.72 25.03 -7.44
CA ALA A 104 -13.07 26.44 -7.21
C ALA A 104 -12.84 27.31 -8.46
N VAL A 105 -11.69 27.15 -9.13
CA VAL A 105 -11.37 27.85 -10.38
C VAL A 105 -12.36 27.49 -11.49
N LYS A 106 -12.70 26.20 -11.65
CA LYS A 106 -13.69 25.75 -12.65
C LYS A 106 -15.08 26.30 -12.37
N LEU A 107 -15.48 26.41 -11.10
CA LEU A 107 -16.76 26.98 -10.70
C LEU A 107 -16.82 28.49 -10.96
N ALA A 108 -15.75 29.22 -10.64
CA ALA A 108 -15.64 30.65 -10.90
C ALA A 108 -15.66 30.97 -12.41
N LEU A 109 -14.97 30.16 -13.23
CA LEU A 109 -15.00 30.27 -14.69
C LEU A 109 -16.41 30.03 -15.26
N ARG A 110 -17.12 29.00 -14.77
CA ARG A 110 -18.51 28.71 -15.19
C ARG A 110 -19.46 29.87 -14.88
N ARG A 111 -19.32 30.50 -13.71
CA ARG A 111 -20.13 31.65 -13.31
C ARG A 111 -19.88 32.86 -14.22
N LYS A 112 -18.60 33.16 -14.51
CA LYS A 112 -18.20 34.27 -15.38
C LYS A 112 -18.69 34.10 -16.83
N VAL A 113 -18.81 32.86 -17.33
CA VAL A 113 -19.40 32.58 -18.65
C VAL A 113 -20.91 32.77 -18.63
N ALA A 114 -21.61 32.29 -17.61
CA ALA A 114 -23.06 32.45 -17.48
C ALA A 114 -23.47 33.93 -17.36
N ASP A 115 -22.72 34.72 -16.58
CA ASP A 115 -22.97 36.16 -16.41
C ASP A 115 -22.76 36.94 -17.71
N ARG A 116 -21.86 36.47 -18.59
CA ARG A 116 -21.58 37.11 -19.89
C ARG A 116 -22.65 36.80 -20.95
N VAL A 117 -23.18 35.58 -20.94
CA VAL A 117 -24.25 35.16 -21.85
C VAL A 117 -25.61 35.76 -21.45
N GLY A 118 -25.81 36.07 -20.17
CA GLY A 118 -27.01 36.75 -19.68
C GLY A 118 -27.07 38.26 -19.96
N ALA A 119 -25.92 38.89 -20.23
CA ALA A 119 -25.82 40.34 -20.49
C ALA A 119 -25.98 40.72 -21.98
N GLU A 120 -26.16 39.73 -22.86
CA GLU A 120 -26.33 39.90 -24.32
C GLU A 120 -27.78 39.63 -24.81
N LYS A 121 -28.75 39.56 -23.88
CA LYS A 121 -30.19 39.53 -24.17
C LYS A 121 -30.88 40.76 -23.62
#